data_AF-G0V7E9-F1
#
_entry.id   AF-G0V7E9-F1
#
_cell.length_a   1.000
_cell.length_b   1.000
_cell.length_c   1.000
_cell.angle_alpha   90.00
_cell.angle_beta   90.00
_cell.angle_gamma   90.00
#
_symmetry.space_group_name_H-M   'P 1'
#
loop_
_entity.id
_entity.type
_entity.pdbx_description
1 polymer ?
#
loop_
_entity_poly.entity_id
_entity_poly.type
_entity_poly.pdbx_seq_one_letter_code
_entity_poly.pdbx_strand_id
1 'polypeptide(L)'
;MNALPDIRYNFLGTLDHFPSELIRSLWVIQSLNFKSADETQKTNKDLLPIHLRSKTQYVQDLIQEQIDSLNQYQAALRLQRNIVKTAEPVTPARAINLRNYSKQAATPSQFKIKLHLKKRQEPIVERYCFCNRESYGEMIACDNPNCPYEWFHYDCIGMTQPPKGKWYCSPNCKKQALKSQMQLNNHRKQNKTKKRRKKVI
;
A
#
# COMPACT_ATOMS: atom_id res chain seq x y z
N MET A 1 -13.08 -50.07 26.09
CA MET A 1 -14.21 -49.20 25.68
C MET A 1 -13.61 -48.06 24.88
N ASN A 2 -13.58 -48.21 23.56
CA ASN A 2 -12.93 -47.26 22.65
C ASN A 2 -13.92 -46.15 22.32
N ALA A 3 -13.64 -44.94 22.81
CA ALA A 3 -14.37 -43.74 22.42
C ALA A 3 -14.10 -43.48 20.93
N LEU A 4 -15.16 -43.55 20.11
CA LEU A 4 -15.11 -43.13 18.72
C LEU A 4 -14.71 -41.66 18.64
N PRO A 5 -13.75 -41.28 17.76
CA PRO A 5 -13.39 -39.89 17.58
C PRO A 5 -14.60 -39.11 17.06
N ASP A 6 -14.95 -38.05 17.77
CA ASP A 6 -16.03 -37.14 17.45
C ASP A 6 -15.82 -36.58 16.03
N ILE A 7 -16.71 -36.96 15.11
CA ILE A 7 -16.65 -36.68 13.66
C ILE A 7 -16.44 -35.18 13.37
N ARG A 8 -16.88 -34.32 14.29
CA ARG A 8 -16.75 -32.86 14.22
C ARG A 8 -15.30 -32.37 14.18
N TYR A 9 -14.36 -33.13 14.73
CA TYR A 9 -12.93 -32.78 14.73
C TYR A 9 -12.15 -33.44 13.59
N ASN A 10 -12.77 -34.34 12.84
CA ASN A 10 -12.16 -35.01 11.69
C ASN A 10 -11.94 -34.06 10.50
N PHE A 11 -12.68 -32.95 10.47
CA PHE A 11 -12.55 -31.91 9.43
C PHE A 11 -11.44 -30.89 9.73
N LEU A 12 -10.97 -30.77 10.98
CA LEU A 12 -9.91 -29.82 11.32
C LEU A 12 -8.53 -30.26 10.82
N GLY A 13 -8.27 -31.57 10.75
CA GLY A 13 -7.00 -32.10 10.24
C GLY A 13 -6.80 -31.96 8.73
N THR A 14 -7.87 -31.84 7.95
CA THR A 14 -7.80 -31.65 6.48
C THR A 14 -7.70 -30.17 6.08
N LEU A 15 -7.99 -29.24 6.99
CA LEU A 15 -7.92 -27.79 6.74
C LEU A 15 -6.49 -27.23 6.80
N ASP A 16 -5.55 -27.95 7.42
CA ASP A 16 -4.15 -27.51 7.53
C ASP A 16 -3.34 -27.63 6.23
N HIS A 17 -3.88 -28.26 5.18
CA HIS A 17 -3.25 -28.35 3.85
C HIS A 17 -3.95 -27.54 2.76
N PHE A 18 -4.93 -26.71 3.13
CA PHE A 18 -5.64 -25.91 2.15
C PHE A 18 -4.83 -24.66 1.77
N PRO A 19 -4.65 -24.37 0.45
CA PRO A 19 -4.05 -23.13 0.01
C PRO A 19 -4.72 -21.93 0.68
N SER A 20 -3.95 -20.91 1.08
CA SER A 20 -4.44 -19.75 1.86
C SER A 20 -5.67 -19.08 1.25
N GLU A 21 -5.81 -19.17 -0.07
CA GLU A 21 -6.92 -18.62 -0.84
C GLU A 21 -8.25 -19.31 -0.56
N LEU A 22 -8.24 -20.59 -0.24
CA LEU A 22 -9.43 -21.33 0.11
C LEU A 22 -9.81 -21.16 1.60
N ILE A 23 -8.84 -20.90 2.47
CA ILE A 23 -9.10 -20.52 3.87
C ILE A 23 -9.73 -19.12 3.91
N ARG A 24 -9.20 -18.18 3.11
CA ARG A 24 -9.80 -16.85 2.96
C ARG A 24 -11.20 -16.91 2.37
N SER A 25 -11.43 -17.75 1.36
CA SER A 25 -12.78 -17.88 0.79
C SER A 25 -13.76 -18.49 1.79
N LEU A 26 -13.38 -19.51 2.56
CA LEU A 26 -14.21 -20.06 3.62
C LEU A 26 -14.53 -19.04 4.72
N TRP A 27 -13.55 -18.23 5.11
CA TRP A 27 -13.75 -17.16 6.09
C TRP A 27 -14.64 -16.05 5.56
N VAL A 28 -14.50 -15.68 4.29
CA VAL A 28 -15.41 -14.73 3.62
C VAL A 28 -16.83 -15.30 3.59
N ILE A 29 -17.01 -16.57 3.25
CA ILE A 29 -18.33 -17.23 3.22
C ILE A 29 -18.95 -17.31 4.63
N GLN A 30 -18.16 -17.60 5.67
CA GLN A 30 -18.63 -17.58 7.05
C GLN A 30 -18.97 -16.16 7.54
N SER A 31 -18.19 -15.17 7.12
CA SER A 31 -18.43 -13.75 7.43
C SER A 31 -19.69 -13.21 6.74
N LEU A 32 -20.04 -13.78 5.58
CA LEU A 32 -21.30 -13.52 4.88
C LEU A 32 -22.51 -14.20 5.56
N ASN A 33 -22.29 -15.10 6.53
CA ASN A 33 -23.37 -15.87 7.17
C ASN A 33 -23.58 -15.56 8.66
N PHE A 34 -23.38 -14.32 9.10
CA PHE A 34 -23.77 -13.89 10.46
C PHE A 34 -24.76 -12.73 10.46
N LYS A 35 -26.05 -13.08 10.55
CA LYS A 35 -26.87 -12.83 11.76
C LYS A 35 -28.30 -13.35 11.54
N SER A 36 -28.56 -14.58 11.97
CA SER A 36 -29.91 -15.04 12.34
C SER A 36 -29.92 -15.35 13.84
N ALA A 37 -30.15 -14.32 14.66
CA ALA A 37 -30.59 -14.47 16.05
C ALA A 37 -31.14 -13.12 16.56
N ASP A 38 -32.47 -13.05 16.49
CA ASP A 38 -33.46 -12.36 17.33
C ASP A 38 -33.32 -10.91 17.85
N GLU A 39 -34.39 -10.18 17.57
CA GLU A 39 -35.00 -9.02 18.26
C GLU A 39 -34.12 -7.88 18.78
N THR A 40 -34.00 -6.81 17.97
CA THR A 40 -34.44 -5.47 18.40
C THR A 40 -34.52 -4.49 17.21
N GLN A 41 -35.72 -3.93 17.04
CA GLN A 41 -35.97 -2.54 16.62
C GLN A 41 -35.58 -2.11 15.19
N LYS A 42 -36.56 -2.26 14.28
CA LYS A 42 -37.14 -1.17 13.46
C LYS A 42 -36.27 0.08 13.24
N THR A 43 -35.16 -0.02 12.52
CA THR A 43 -34.57 1.02 11.64
C THR A 43 -33.52 0.31 10.78
N ASN A 44 -33.31 0.71 9.52
CA ASN A 44 -32.31 0.15 8.59
C ASN A 44 -32.69 -1.06 7.73
N LYS A 45 -33.94 -1.15 7.25
CA LYS A 45 -34.20 -1.90 6.01
C LYS A 45 -33.76 -1.14 4.74
N ASP A 46 -33.56 0.18 4.86
CA ASP A 46 -33.30 1.06 3.71
C ASP A 46 -31.81 1.42 3.51
N LEU A 47 -30.92 1.11 4.47
CA LEU A 47 -29.48 1.37 4.34
C LEU A 47 -28.66 0.19 3.76
N LEU A 48 -29.16 -1.04 3.90
CA LEU A 48 -28.55 -2.22 3.27
C LEU A 48 -28.50 -2.11 1.73
N PRO A 49 -29.57 -1.66 1.05
CA PRO A 49 -29.59 -1.45 -0.40
C PRO A 49 -28.57 -0.40 -0.87
N ILE A 50 -28.31 0.64 -0.07
CA ILE A 50 -27.43 1.76 -0.48
C ILE A 50 -25.97 1.33 -0.50
N HIS A 51 -25.51 0.58 0.50
CA HIS A 51 -24.12 0.12 0.56
C HIS A 51 -23.83 -1.00 -0.45
N LEU A 52 -24.80 -1.89 -0.68
CA LEU A 52 -24.69 -2.87 -1.77
C LEU A 52 -24.71 -2.16 -3.12
N ARG A 53 -25.57 -1.16 -3.33
CA ARG A 53 -25.61 -0.38 -4.58
C ARG A 53 -24.31 0.37 -4.85
N SER A 54 -23.71 0.99 -3.84
CA SER A 54 -22.43 1.69 -4.02
C SER A 54 -21.29 0.73 -4.33
N LYS A 55 -21.26 -0.46 -3.69
CA LYS A 55 -20.31 -1.52 -4.03
C LYS A 55 -20.52 -2.08 -5.43
N THR A 56 -21.76 -2.36 -5.82
CA THR A 56 -22.11 -2.82 -7.17
C THR A 56 -21.72 -1.78 -8.21
N GLN A 57 -21.94 -0.50 -7.94
CA GLN A 57 -21.57 0.58 -8.85
C GLN A 57 -20.05 0.71 -9.00
N TYR A 58 -19.29 0.61 -7.91
CA TYR A 58 -17.83 0.58 -7.98
C TYR A 58 -17.30 -0.59 -8.81
N VAL A 59 -17.86 -1.79 -8.63
CA VAL A 59 -17.48 -2.97 -9.43
C VAL A 59 -17.87 -2.77 -10.90
N GLN A 60 -19.02 -2.16 -11.17
CA GLN A 60 -19.46 -1.83 -12.52
C GLN A 60 -18.52 -0.83 -13.21
N ASP A 61 -18.08 0.20 -12.49
CA ASP A 61 -17.15 1.21 -13.01
C ASP A 61 -15.79 0.60 -13.37
N LEU A 62 -15.26 -0.30 -12.52
CA LEU A 62 -14.04 -1.06 -12.80
C LEU A 62 -14.16 -1.94 -14.05
N ILE A 63 -15.29 -2.63 -14.21
CA ILE A 63 -15.55 -3.46 -15.39
C ILE A 63 -15.60 -2.58 -16.65
N GLN A 64 -16.24 -1.41 -16.56
CA GLN A 64 -16.35 -0.50 -17.69
C GLN A 64 -14.98 0.06 -18.11
N GLU A 65 -14.13 0.43 -17.14
CA GLU A 65 -12.76 0.88 -17.41
C GLU A 65 -11.95 -0.21 -18.15
N GLN A 66 -12.11 -1.47 -17.74
CA GLN A 66 -11.42 -2.58 -18.39
C GLN A 66 -11.94 -2.83 -19.81
N ILE A 67 -13.25 -2.72 -20.04
CA ILE A 67 -13.86 -2.79 -21.38
C ILE A 67 -13.32 -1.69 -22.28
N ASP A 68 -13.24 -0.46 -21.78
CA ASP A 68 -12.77 0.69 -22.55
C ASP A 68 -11.29 0.54 -22.91
N SER A 69 -10.47 0.04 -21.98
CA SER A 69 -9.07 -0.30 -22.24
C SER A 69 -8.92 -1.34 -23.35
N LEU A 70 -9.70 -2.41 -23.31
CA LEU A 70 -9.70 -3.45 -24.34
C LEU A 70 -10.16 -2.92 -25.70
N ASN A 71 -11.17 -2.06 -25.73
CA ASN A 71 -11.67 -1.42 -26.95
C ASN A 71 -10.60 -0.51 -27.58
N GLN A 72 -9.90 0.28 -26.77
CA GLN A 72 -8.79 1.12 -27.24
C GLN A 72 -7.65 0.27 -27.81
N TYR A 73 -7.29 -0.83 -27.15
CA TYR A 73 -6.28 -1.75 -27.66
C TYR A 73 -6.71 -2.39 -28.99
N GLN A 74 -7.97 -2.82 -29.10
CA GLN A 74 -8.51 -3.37 -30.34
C GLN A 74 -8.49 -2.32 -31.48
N ALA A 75 -8.78 -1.06 -31.18
CA ALA A 75 -8.68 0.04 -32.15
C ALA A 75 -7.23 0.28 -32.60
N ALA A 76 -6.26 0.25 -31.70
CA ALA A 76 -4.84 0.37 -32.03
C ALA A 76 -4.37 -0.78 -32.94
N LEU A 77 -4.77 -2.02 -32.63
CA LEU A 77 -4.47 -3.18 -33.47
C LEU A 77 -5.14 -3.09 -34.85
N ARG A 78 -6.35 -2.52 -34.96
CA ARG A 78 -7.02 -2.28 -36.25
C ARG A 78 -6.22 -1.30 -37.12
N LEU A 79 -5.69 -0.22 -36.53
CA LEU A 79 -4.83 0.72 -37.26
C LEU A 79 -3.52 0.07 -37.72
N GLN A 80 -2.87 -0.72 -36.85
CA GLN A 80 -1.68 -1.49 -37.23
C GLN A 80 -1.97 -2.46 -38.37
N ARG A 81 -3.12 -3.15 -38.34
CA ARG A 81 -3.53 -4.07 -39.42
C ARG A 81 -3.76 -3.36 -40.75
N ASN A 82 -4.25 -2.12 -40.73
CA ASN A 82 -4.44 -1.33 -41.95
C ASN A 82 -3.10 -0.91 -42.57
N ILE A 83 -2.08 -0.61 -41.76
CA ILE A 83 -0.71 -0.33 -42.24
C ILE A 83 -0.13 -1.55 -42.97
N VAL A 84 -0.36 -2.77 -42.47
CA VAL A 84 0.09 -4.02 -43.12
C VAL A 84 -0.70 -4.31 -44.40
N LYS A 85 -1.97 -3.90 -44.49
CA LYS A 85 -2.80 -4.08 -45.69
C LYS A 85 -2.50 -3.07 -46.80
N THR A 86 -2.07 -1.85 -46.45
CA THR A 86 -1.68 -0.81 -47.42
C THR A 86 -0.21 -0.89 -47.81
N ALA A 87 0.57 -1.76 -47.17
CA ALA A 87 1.90 -2.12 -47.65
C ALA A 87 1.73 -3.01 -48.89
N GLU A 88 2.03 -2.47 -50.07
CA GLU A 88 2.08 -3.27 -51.30
C GLU A 88 2.99 -4.50 -51.10
N PRO A 89 2.67 -5.66 -51.70
CA PRO A 89 3.54 -6.81 -51.64
C PRO A 89 4.89 -6.42 -52.24
N VAL A 90 5.92 -6.34 -51.40
CA VAL A 90 7.29 -6.22 -51.87
C VAL A 90 7.56 -7.49 -52.67
N THR A 91 7.51 -7.36 -54.01
CA THR A 91 7.83 -8.44 -54.93
C THR A 91 9.18 -9.05 -54.53
N PRO A 92 9.36 -10.38 -54.61
CA PRO A 92 10.60 -11.01 -54.19
C PRO A 92 11.71 -10.53 -55.12
N ALA A 93 12.50 -9.56 -54.63
CA ALA A 93 13.69 -9.10 -55.30
C ALA A 93 14.63 -10.29 -55.49
N ARG A 94 15.06 -10.48 -56.74
CA ARG A 94 16.20 -11.30 -57.18
C ARG A 94 17.27 -11.39 -56.09
N ALA A 95 17.75 -12.60 -55.81
CA ALA A 95 18.81 -12.86 -54.84
C ALA A 95 19.99 -11.87 -55.01
N ILE A 96 20.12 -10.94 -54.06
CA ILE A 96 21.23 -9.99 -54.02
C ILE A 96 22.44 -10.75 -53.45
N ASN A 97 23.54 -10.77 -54.21
CA ASN A 97 24.80 -11.36 -53.76
C ASN A 97 25.41 -10.48 -52.65
N LEU A 98 25.33 -10.95 -51.41
CA LEU A 98 25.72 -10.25 -50.19
C LEU A 98 27.24 -10.30 -49.97
N ARG A 99 28.06 -9.88 -50.94
CA ARG A 99 29.53 -9.84 -50.79
C ARG A 99 30.17 -8.46 -50.79
N ASN A 100 29.47 -7.41 -51.22
CA ASN A 100 30.06 -6.07 -51.34
C ASN A 100 29.42 -4.97 -50.48
N TYR A 101 28.53 -5.32 -49.53
CA TYR A 101 27.85 -4.33 -48.67
C TYR A 101 28.63 -3.99 -47.38
N SER A 102 29.97 -3.93 -47.45
CA SER A 102 30.83 -3.49 -46.35
C SER A 102 31.38 -2.07 -46.54
N LYS A 103 30.92 -1.32 -47.56
CA LYS A 103 31.47 0.02 -47.87
C LYS A 103 30.48 1.18 -47.92
N GLN A 104 29.23 1.01 -47.51
CA GLN A 104 28.31 2.14 -47.32
C GLN A 104 27.49 1.96 -46.04
N ALA A 105 28.12 2.27 -44.91
CA ALA A 105 27.39 2.53 -43.67
C ALA A 105 26.66 3.87 -43.81
N ALA A 106 25.49 3.85 -44.45
CA ALA A 106 24.51 4.91 -44.26
C ALA A 106 24.13 4.88 -42.77
N THR A 107 24.54 5.93 -42.06
CA THR A 107 24.24 6.12 -40.64
C THR A 107 22.75 5.88 -40.39
N PRO A 108 22.36 4.95 -39.49
CA PRO A 108 20.97 4.83 -39.13
C PRO A 108 20.55 6.14 -38.49
N SER A 109 19.73 6.92 -39.21
CA SER A 109 19.08 8.12 -38.66
C SER A 109 18.39 7.69 -37.37
N GLN A 110 18.97 8.08 -36.24
CA GLN A 110 18.43 7.81 -34.93
C GLN A 110 17.11 8.57 -34.82
N PHE A 111 16.00 7.94 -35.22
CA PHE A 111 14.68 8.39 -34.85
C PHE A 111 14.56 8.23 -33.33
N LYS A 112 14.89 9.31 -32.63
CA LYS A 112 14.79 9.42 -31.17
C LYS A 112 13.31 9.54 -30.84
N ILE A 113 12.64 8.40 -30.69
CA ILE A 113 11.27 8.35 -30.17
C ILE A 113 11.34 8.87 -28.73
N LYS A 114 10.91 10.12 -28.51
CA LYS A 114 10.74 10.69 -27.17
C LYS A 114 9.52 10.06 -26.52
N LEU A 115 9.69 8.86 -25.96
CA LEU A 115 8.72 8.27 -25.06
C LEU A 115 8.65 9.15 -23.80
N HIS A 116 7.65 10.02 -23.73
CA HIS A 116 7.25 10.66 -22.47
C HIS A 116 6.49 9.63 -21.64
N LEU A 117 7.22 8.71 -21.00
CA LEU A 117 6.64 7.95 -19.90
C LEU A 117 6.33 8.97 -18.80
N LYS A 118 5.04 9.23 -18.57
CA LYS A 118 4.58 9.93 -17.37
C LYS A 118 5.10 9.11 -16.19
N LYS A 119 6.19 9.57 -15.57
CA LYS A 119 6.82 8.91 -14.43
C LYS A 119 5.73 8.73 -13.39
N ARG A 120 5.34 7.47 -13.12
CA ARG A 120 4.41 7.14 -12.04
C ARG A 120 5.02 7.78 -10.79
N GLN A 121 4.30 8.69 -10.15
CA GLN A 121 4.74 9.25 -8.88
C GLN A 121 4.84 8.06 -7.93
N GLU A 122 6.06 7.63 -7.64
CA GLU A 122 6.28 6.69 -6.56
C GLU A 122 5.81 7.39 -5.28
N PRO A 123 4.96 6.74 -4.47
CA PRO A 123 4.52 7.33 -3.22
C PRO A 123 5.76 7.67 -2.41
N ILE A 124 5.83 8.90 -1.90
CA ILE A 124 6.93 9.34 -1.05
C ILE A 124 6.81 8.53 0.24
N VAL A 125 7.59 7.46 0.37
CA VAL A 125 7.57 6.62 1.57
C VAL A 125 8.45 7.29 2.62
N GLU A 126 7.83 7.72 3.71
CA GLU A 126 8.53 8.33 4.84
C GLU A 126 9.41 7.28 5.53
N ARG A 127 10.70 7.60 5.68
CA ARG A 127 11.69 6.71 6.29
C ARG A 127 11.96 7.15 7.71
N TYR A 128 11.63 6.26 8.63
CA TYR A 128 11.88 6.41 10.05
C TYR A 128 12.95 5.40 10.49
N CYS A 129 13.29 5.45 11.78
CA CYS A 129 14.28 4.59 12.42
C CYS A 129 15.70 4.77 11.83
N PHE A 130 16.71 4.39 12.60
CA PHE A 130 18.10 4.45 12.13
C PHE A 130 18.39 3.43 11.02
N CYS A 131 17.50 2.45 10.79
CA CYS A 131 17.66 1.48 9.71
C CYS A 131 17.24 2.02 8.33
N ASN A 132 16.64 3.22 8.27
CA ASN A 132 16.24 3.89 7.03
C ASN A 132 15.37 3.03 6.10
N ARG A 133 14.55 2.14 6.70
CA ARG A 133 13.58 1.30 6.01
C ARG A 133 12.19 1.93 6.15
N GLU A 134 11.26 1.47 5.32
CA GLU A 134 9.86 1.87 5.40
C GLU A 134 9.30 1.55 6.79
N SER A 135 8.26 2.27 7.22
CA SER A 135 7.53 1.92 8.43
C SER A 135 6.82 0.58 8.25
N TYR A 136 7.15 -0.41 9.07
CA TYR A 136 6.54 -1.74 9.01
C TYR A 136 6.35 -2.30 10.42
N GLY A 137 5.32 -3.13 10.61
CA GLY A 137 5.09 -3.84 11.86
C GLY A 137 4.90 -2.92 13.07
N GLU A 138 5.38 -3.37 14.23
CA GLU A 138 5.29 -2.63 15.49
C GLU A 138 6.40 -1.58 15.61
N MET A 139 6.00 -0.35 15.94
CA MET A 139 6.90 0.78 16.08
C MET A 139 6.65 1.54 17.37
N ILE A 140 7.70 2.14 17.94
CA ILE A 140 7.65 2.96 19.14
C ILE A 140 8.19 4.36 18.87
N ALA A 141 7.52 5.37 19.42
CA ALA A 141 7.96 6.76 19.35
C ALA A 141 8.89 7.09 20.54
N CYS A 142 9.95 7.87 20.28
CA CYS A 142 10.81 8.41 21.32
C CYS A 142 10.16 9.65 21.97
N ASP A 143 10.07 9.68 23.30
CA ASP A 143 9.48 10.81 24.05
C ASP A 143 10.35 12.09 24.06
N ASN A 144 11.45 12.12 23.33
CA ASN A 144 12.24 13.32 23.15
C ASN A 144 11.71 14.09 21.92
N PRO A 145 11.12 15.28 22.08
CA PRO A 145 10.56 16.05 20.95
C PRO A 145 11.64 16.53 19.97
N ASN A 146 12.91 16.45 20.35
CA ASN A 146 14.05 16.81 19.51
C ASN A 146 14.77 15.56 18.94
N CYS A 147 14.10 14.41 18.89
CA CYS A 147 14.67 13.19 18.32
C CYS A 147 14.65 13.28 16.78
N PRO A 148 15.76 12.97 16.08
CA PRO A 148 15.81 13.10 14.61
C PRO A 148 14.97 12.05 13.86
N TYR A 149 14.78 10.88 14.44
CA TYR A 149 14.08 9.76 13.79
C TYR A 149 12.65 9.55 14.28
N GLU A 150 12.37 9.99 15.52
CA GLU A 150 11.09 9.90 16.23
C GLU A 150 10.54 8.48 16.42
N TRP A 151 10.51 7.63 15.41
CA TRP A 151 9.95 6.28 15.39
C TRP A 151 11.01 5.20 15.15
N PHE A 152 10.85 4.07 15.84
CA PHE A 152 11.79 2.94 15.80
C PHE A 152 11.02 1.61 15.73
N HIS A 153 11.47 0.69 14.89
CA HIS A 153 10.92 -0.67 14.84
C HIS A 153 11.33 -1.47 16.06
N TYR A 154 10.44 -2.32 16.56
CA TYR A 154 10.68 -3.21 17.69
C TYR A 154 11.92 -4.09 17.47
N ASP A 155 12.02 -4.69 16.28
CA ASP A 155 13.17 -5.51 15.88
C ASP A 155 14.50 -4.74 15.90
N CYS A 156 14.47 -3.47 15.51
CA CYS A 156 15.68 -2.64 15.44
C CYS A 156 16.23 -2.31 16.84
N ILE A 157 15.37 -2.21 17.85
CA ILE A 157 15.76 -1.90 19.24
C ILE A 157 15.71 -3.12 20.17
N GLY A 158 15.42 -4.32 19.64
CA GLY A 158 15.32 -5.55 20.42
C GLY A 158 14.16 -5.58 21.41
N MET A 159 13.05 -4.91 21.07
CA MET A 159 11.83 -4.93 21.88
C MET A 159 10.82 -5.92 21.33
N THR A 160 10.04 -6.53 22.21
CA THR A 160 8.92 -7.42 21.86
C THR A 160 7.60 -6.95 22.45
N GLN A 161 7.63 -5.99 23.38
CA GLN A 161 6.45 -5.45 24.04
C GLN A 161 6.63 -3.96 24.31
N PRO A 162 5.54 -3.18 24.30
CA PRO A 162 5.58 -1.76 24.64
C PRO A 162 6.01 -1.56 26.11
N PRO A 163 6.96 -0.63 26.38
CA PRO A 163 7.35 -0.31 27.74
C PRO A 163 6.23 0.43 28.48
N LYS A 164 6.12 0.19 29.79
CA LYS A 164 5.19 0.94 30.65
C LYS A 164 5.77 2.31 30.97
N GLY A 165 5.27 3.35 30.31
CA GLY A 165 5.64 4.73 30.56
C GLY A 165 6.56 5.33 29.49
N LYS A 166 7.40 6.29 29.88
CA LYS A 166 8.22 7.05 28.93
C LYS A 166 9.41 6.25 28.41
N TRP A 167 9.62 6.28 27.11
CA TRP A 167 10.71 5.59 26.42
C TRP A 167 11.59 6.54 25.59
N TYR A 168 12.88 6.22 25.54
CA TYR A 168 13.89 7.00 24.83
C TYR A 168 14.81 6.08 24.03
N CYS A 169 15.06 6.43 22.76
CA CYS A 169 15.88 5.63 21.85
C CYS A 169 17.37 5.57 22.21
N SER A 170 17.86 6.53 23.01
CA SER A 170 19.25 6.56 23.47
C SER A 170 19.38 7.31 24.80
N PRO A 171 20.46 7.06 25.57
CA PRO A 171 20.78 7.84 26.77
C PRO A 171 20.90 9.34 26.49
N ASN A 172 21.32 9.72 25.28
CA ASN A 172 21.44 11.10 24.84
C ASN A 172 20.06 11.75 24.68
N CYS A 173 19.11 11.06 24.04
CA CYS A 173 17.72 11.54 23.93
C CYS A 173 17.06 11.70 25.30
N LYS A 174 17.32 10.77 26.24
CA LYS A 174 16.83 10.89 27.62
C LYS A 174 17.37 12.15 28.31
N LYS A 175 18.68 12.42 28.20
CA LYS A 175 19.31 13.62 28.77
C LYS A 175 18.75 14.92 28.15
N GLN A 176 18.55 14.94 26.83
CA GLN A 176 17.97 16.08 26.14
C GLN A 176 16.54 16.35 26.58
N ALA A 177 15.70 15.31 26.66
CA ALA A 177 14.31 15.44 27.10
C ALA A 177 14.20 16.02 28.52
N LEU A 178 15.08 15.61 29.44
CA LEU A 178 15.12 16.16 30.80
C LEU A 178 15.48 17.66 30.82
N LYS A 179 16.45 18.08 30.00
CA LYS A 179 16.82 19.50 29.84
C LYS A 179 15.66 20.32 29.29
N SER A 180 15.01 19.83 28.23
CA SER A 180 13.85 20.50 27.62
C SER A 180 12.69 20.64 28.60
N GLN A 181 12.42 19.62 29.43
CA GLN A 181 11.38 19.68 30.47
C GLN A 181 11.69 20.73 31.55
N MET A 182 12.95 20.87 31.98
CA MET A 182 13.36 21.91 32.93
C MET A 182 13.14 23.31 32.36
N GLN A 183 13.50 23.55 31.10
CA GLN A 183 13.32 24.84 30.43
C GLN A 183 11.84 25.22 30.28
N LEU A 184 10.99 24.28 29.87
CA LEU A 184 9.54 24.48 29.76
C LEU A 184 8.90 24.83 31.12
N ASN A 185 9.30 24.13 32.18
CA ASN A 185 8.80 24.40 33.54
C ASN A 185 9.20 25.80 34.03
N ASN A 186 10.42 26.24 33.72
CA ASN A 186 10.91 27.57 34.06
C ASN A 186 10.15 28.66 33.29
N HIS A 187 9.95 28.51 31.97
CA HIS A 187 9.13 29.42 31.18
C HIS A 187 7.69 29.48 31.68
N ARG A 188 7.09 28.34 32.05
CA ARG A 188 5.73 28.29 32.57
C ARG A 188 5.62 28.98 33.93
N LYS A 189 6.63 28.87 34.80
CA LYS A 189 6.71 29.62 36.08
C LYS A 189 6.81 31.13 35.84
N GLN A 190 7.69 31.57 34.94
CA GLN A 190 7.86 32.99 34.60
C GLN A 190 6.58 33.60 33.98
N ASN A 191 5.88 32.85 33.12
CA ASN A 191 4.63 33.32 32.53
C ASN A 191 3.51 33.40 33.58
N LYS A 192 3.47 32.48 34.56
CA LYS A 192 2.54 32.57 35.71
C LYS A 192 2.82 33.79 36.60
N THR A 193 4.08 34.09 36.91
CA THR A 193 4.43 35.26 37.74
C THR A 193 4.13 36.58 37.02
N LYS A 194 4.42 36.68 35.71
CA LYS A 194 4.04 37.83 34.88
C LYS A 194 2.52 38.02 34.79
N LYS A 195 1.75 36.93 34.63
CA LYS A 195 0.28 36.97 34.60
C LYS A 195 -0.34 37.41 35.93
N ARG A 196 0.23 36.98 37.07
CA ARG A 196 -0.21 37.45 38.40
C ARG A 196 0.05 38.94 38.60
N ARG A 197 1.21 39.46 38.18
CA ARG A 197 1.55 40.88 38.26
C ARG A 197 0.63 41.78 37.40
N LYS A 198 0.23 41.31 36.20
CA LYS A 198 -0.73 42.03 35.33
C LYS A 198 -2.18 42.03 35.81
N LYS A 199 -2.54 41.21 36.81
CA LYS A 199 -3.91 41.12 37.34
C LYS A 199 -4.13 41.97 38.61
N VAL A 200 -3.09 42.66 39.07
CA VAL A 200 -3.06 43.49 40.30
C VAL A 200 -2.99 44.98 39.95
N ILE A 201 -2.98 45.32 38.66
CA ILE A 201 -3.14 46.67 38.11
C ILE A 201 -4.49 46.68 37.40
#